data_AF-B8BSM3-F1
#
_entry.id   AF-B8BSM3-F1
#
_cell.length_a   1.000
_cell.length_b   1.000
_cell.length_c   1.000
_cell.angle_alpha   90.00
_cell.angle_beta   90.00
_cell.angle_gamma   90.00
#
_symmetry.space_group_name_H-M   'P 1'
#
loop_
_entity.id
_entity.type
_entity.pdbx_description
1 polymer ?
#
loop_
_entity_poly.entity_id
_entity_poly.type
_entity_poly.pdbx_seq_one_letter_code
_entity_poly.pdbx_strand_id
1 'polypeptide(L)'
;MKDKDGQNSSQLQFLSNMKRTVSSSTKLRLRDIPRIFVALSLWIGLLLNEGRFINENSSIADTEDGMWAPSAPSTSIKTHSHQQQQQHEREQIIEKALIIATVPYTSEHVSAIWTQLECIVSNYDKVVISAPDAPSSRDIIGQIVNEFKIRSETRIGNKIDTAFYVNNRYDAGLWCDGLKHNLGFGLEHEYHFRNSTKPRAVFLTNDSLVALRRYDNLTNEVTTAALSGKAKLVSLNGKVDDLETPNEDLWVESVYRGFTPDALPNFVRHTCGVGVGRQCKRLGTKAKFKRCIVETFEISLASEYQADEVGIMYPSYFPSMWNSSEWEKANGAVDPKDHWLKGGRYFDFLLESEHFPFRKKGIRRELPTQCTSLFTDKELLWFELLPYPSKETLSAHQQAMHASFGEQ
;
A
#
# COMPACT_ATOMS: atom_id res chain seq x y z
N MET A 1 -46.31 67.68 0.89
CA MET A 1 -46.27 68.11 2.31
C MET A 1 -45.77 66.94 3.15
N LYS A 2 -44.79 67.17 4.04
CA LYS A 2 -44.45 66.45 5.30
C LYS A 2 -44.47 64.90 5.31
N ASP A 3 -43.35 64.24 5.62
CA ASP A 3 -42.90 63.89 7.00
C ASP A 3 -43.92 63.01 7.77
N LYS A 4 -43.56 61.92 8.47
CA LYS A 4 -42.25 61.32 8.78
C LYS A 4 -42.39 59.89 9.36
N ASP A 5 -41.29 59.13 9.26
CA ASP A 5 -40.73 58.09 10.15
C ASP A 5 -41.55 57.38 11.25
N GLY A 6 -41.28 56.07 11.38
CA GLY A 6 -41.74 55.21 12.49
C GLY A 6 -40.96 53.90 12.59
N GLN A 7 -39.66 53.95 12.91
CA GLN A 7 -38.82 52.76 13.12
C GLN A 7 -39.22 51.98 14.39
N ASN A 8 -39.25 50.65 14.32
CA ASN A 8 -38.56 49.80 15.30
C ASN A 8 -38.50 48.32 14.84
N SER A 9 -37.35 47.93 14.29
CA SER A 9 -36.98 46.52 14.13
C SER A 9 -36.19 46.08 15.36
N SER A 10 -36.66 45.04 16.04
CA SER A 10 -36.08 44.58 17.32
C SER A 10 -36.00 43.05 17.43
N GLN A 11 -35.31 42.40 16.47
CA GLN A 11 -34.78 41.04 16.66
C GLN A 11 -33.36 40.91 16.11
N LEU A 12 -32.38 41.32 16.92
CA LEU A 12 -30.96 41.01 16.75
C LEU A 12 -30.23 41.13 18.11
N GLN A 13 -29.16 40.34 18.31
CA GLN A 13 -28.19 40.39 19.41
C GLN A 13 -28.59 39.84 20.81
N PHE A 14 -28.45 38.53 20.98
CA PHE A 14 -28.01 37.82 22.20
C PHE A 14 -27.49 36.45 21.69
N LEU A 15 -26.28 35.95 21.93
CA LEU A 15 -25.32 36.15 23.02
C LEU A 15 -23.87 36.28 22.51
N SER A 16 -23.11 37.22 23.05
CA SER A 16 -21.64 37.14 23.10
C SER A 16 -21.16 37.46 24.52
N ASN A 17 -20.08 36.81 24.96
CA ASN A 17 -19.21 37.18 26.08
C ASN A 17 -19.83 37.39 27.48
N MET A 18 -19.72 36.37 28.35
CA MET A 18 -19.47 36.45 29.80
C MET A 18 -19.16 35.01 30.31
N LYS A 19 -18.19 34.72 31.19
CA LYS A 19 -17.41 35.53 32.14
C LYS A 19 -15.95 35.10 32.32
N ARG A 20 -15.14 36.08 32.75
CA ARG A 20 -13.76 36.03 33.29
C ARG A 20 -13.71 37.10 34.41
N THR A 21 -12.87 37.08 35.46
CA THR A 21 -11.73 36.23 35.85
C THR A 21 -11.78 36.07 37.40
N VAL A 22 -10.66 36.29 38.12
CA VAL A 22 -10.50 36.59 39.57
C VAL A 22 -10.59 35.40 40.54
N SER A 23 -9.57 35.09 41.39
CA SER A 23 -8.16 35.55 41.42
C SER A 23 -7.24 34.66 42.30
N SER A 24 -5.98 34.52 41.84
CA SER A 24 -4.70 34.46 42.59
C SER A 24 -4.38 33.44 43.71
N SER A 25 -3.15 32.89 43.55
CA SER A 25 -2.14 32.59 44.59
C SER A 25 -2.34 31.36 45.50
N THR A 26 -1.39 30.40 45.42
CA THR A 26 -0.23 30.33 46.35
C THR A 26 0.85 29.38 45.81
N LYS A 27 2.12 29.67 46.12
CA LYS A 27 3.30 28.82 45.80
C LYS A 27 3.32 27.57 46.67
N LEU A 28 3.80 26.43 46.15
CA LEU A 28 4.57 25.47 46.95
C LEU A 28 5.46 24.56 46.08
N ARG A 29 6.71 24.37 46.54
CA ARG A 29 7.69 23.41 46.03
C ARG A 29 7.78 22.24 47.02
N LEU A 30 7.73 21.00 46.53
CA LEU A 30 8.33 19.77 47.06
C LEU A 30 8.49 18.85 45.82
N ARG A 31 9.60 18.19 45.46
CA ARG A 31 10.78 17.68 46.20
C ARG A 31 10.42 16.72 47.33
N ASP A 32 10.40 15.42 47.01
CA ASP A 32 11.31 14.37 47.53
C ASP A 32 10.69 12.97 47.19
N ILE A 33 11.35 12.12 46.38
CA ILE A 33 12.29 11.02 46.76
C ILE A 33 11.54 9.78 47.33
N PRO A 34 11.92 8.50 47.04
CA PRO A 34 13.17 8.02 46.43
C PRO A 34 13.04 7.14 45.17
N ARG A 35 14.11 7.12 44.36
CA ARG A 35 14.55 5.90 43.67
C ARG A 35 15.49 5.14 44.61
N ILE A 36 15.18 3.88 44.92
CA ILE A 36 16.06 2.99 45.69
C ILE A 36 16.90 2.14 44.72
N PHE A 37 18.12 1.83 45.18
CA PHE A 37 19.21 1.16 44.48
C PHE A 37 19.09 -0.39 44.49
N VAL A 38 20.17 -1.06 44.02
CA VAL A 38 20.51 -2.50 44.10
C VAL A 38 20.07 -3.28 42.85
N ALA A 39 20.92 -3.50 41.83
CA ALA A 39 22.07 -4.44 41.76
C ALA A 39 21.60 -5.91 41.65
N LEU A 40 22.23 -6.88 40.95
CA LEU A 40 23.39 -7.05 40.04
C LEU A 40 23.42 -8.60 39.73
N SER A 41 24.46 -9.15 39.09
CA SER A 41 24.63 -10.57 38.64
C SER A 41 23.70 -11.01 37.48
N LEU A 42 24.16 -11.44 36.29
CA LEU A 42 25.49 -11.72 35.72
C LEU A 42 26.23 -12.98 36.23
N TRP A 43 26.76 -13.75 35.26
CA TRP A 43 27.47 -15.06 35.31
C TRP A 43 26.60 -16.32 35.41
N ILE A 44 26.89 -17.48 34.80
CA ILE A 44 27.62 -17.95 33.58
C ILE A 44 27.72 -19.49 33.73
N GLY A 45 27.66 -20.25 32.62
CA GLY A 45 28.05 -21.68 32.58
C GLY A 45 27.16 -22.52 31.66
N LEU A 46 27.57 -22.82 30.43
CA LEU A 46 28.37 -23.99 30.03
C LEU A 46 27.66 -25.35 30.20
N LEU A 47 27.26 -25.98 29.09
CA LEU A 47 28.02 -27.12 28.54
C LEU A 47 27.52 -27.57 27.15
N LEU A 48 28.43 -28.22 26.43
CA LEU A 48 28.26 -28.82 25.10
C LEU A 48 27.63 -30.21 25.21
N ASN A 49 26.99 -30.70 24.15
CA ASN A 49 27.40 -32.01 23.61
C ASN A 49 27.05 -32.18 22.12
N GLU A 50 27.93 -32.85 21.39
CA GLU A 50 27.66 -33.37 20.04
C GLU A 50 26.97 -34.75 20.13
N GLY A 51 26.29 -35.16 19.06
CA GLY A 51 25.64 -36.47 18.99
C GLY A 51 25.21 -36.85 17.57
N ARG A 52 26.13 -37.44 16.80
CA ARG A 52 25.85 -38.09 15.50
C ARG A 52 25.23 -39.48 15.68
N PHE A 53 24.77 -40.04 14.56
CA PHE A 53 24.46 -41.47 14.30
C PHE A 53 23.10 -41.96 14.82
N ILE A 54 22.43 -42.97 14.22
CA ILE A 54 22.77 -43.83 13.07
C ILE A 54 21.53 -44.07 12.17
N ASN A 55 21.77 -44.47 10.92
CA ASN A 55 20.76 -44.95 9.98
C ASN A 55 20.69 -46.49 10.05
N GLU A 56 19.56 -47.06 10.48
CA GLU A 56 19.38 -48.52 10.55
C GLU A 56 18.19 -49.00 9.70
N ASN A 57 18.51 -49.62 8.57
CA ASN A 57 17.65 -50.61 7.94
C ASN A 57 17.70 -51.90 8.78
N SER A 58 16.54 -52.48 9.09
CA SER A 58 16.43 -53.89 9.48
C SER A 58 15.40 -54.60 8.61
N SER A 59 15.78 -55.78 8.12
CA SER A 59 15.00 -56.66 7.23
C SER A 59 14.75 -58.01 7.94
N ILE A 60 13.98 -58.92 7.28
CA ILE A 60 13.77 -60.36 7.65
C ILE A 60 12.74 -60.54 8.79
N ALA A 61 11.83 -61.54 8.86
CA ALA A 61 11.17 -62.48 7.91
C ALA A 61 10.07 -63.28 8.68
N ASP A 62 9.17 -64.11 8.12
CA ASP A 62 8.36 -64.12 6.88
C ASP A 62 7.35 -65.30 7.01
N THR A 63 6.02 -65.12 6.85
CA THR A 63 5.05 -66.25 6.76
C THR A 63 3.79 -65.96 5.91
N GLU A 64 3.79 -66.56 4.73
CA GLU A 64 2.74 -67.28 3.96
C GLU A 64 1.24 -66.85 3.89
N ASP A 65 0.75 -67.06 2.65
CA ASP A 65 -0.61 -67.43 2.18
C ASP A 65 -1.78 -66.42 2.11
N GLY A 66 -2.13 -66.05 0.86
CA GLY A 66 -3.37 -65.35 0.52
C GLY A 66 -3.44 -64.76 -0.90
N MET A 67 -3.53 -65.59 -1.95
CA MET A 67 -3.75 -65.14 -3.34
C MET A 67 -5.06 -64.34 -3.51
N TRP A 68 -5.05 -63.04 -3.81
CA TRP A 68 -6.08 -62.33 -4.60
C TRP A 68 -5.55 -61.02 -5.24
N ALA A 69 -5.60 -60.95 -6.59
CA ALA A 69 -5.59 -59.79 -7.51
C ALA A 69 -4.56 -58.62 -7.35
N PRO A 70 -3.98 -58.10 -8.46
CA PRO A 70 -3.10 -56.93 -8.42
C PRO A 70 -3.89 -55.62 -8.28
N SER A 71 -3.71 -54.92 -7.14
CA SER A 71 -4.17 -53.55 -6.94
C SER A 71 -3.23 -52.53 -7.61
N ALA A 72 -3.81 -51.50 -8.23
CA ALA A 72 -3.05 -50.49 -8.97
C ALA A 72 -2.16 -49.60 -8.06
N PRO A 73 -0.98 -49.15 -8.52
CA PRO A 73 -0.15 -48.22 -7.75
C PRO A 73 -0.84 -46.87 -7.53
N SER A 74 -0.64 -46.29 -6.34
CA SER A 74 -1.22 -45.01 -5.93
C SER A 74 -0.81 -43.85 -6.85
N THR A 75 -1.80 -43.22 -7.50
CA THR A 75 -1.59 -42.09 -8.41
C THR A 75 -1.47 -40.73 -7.72
N SER A 76 -1.77 -40.61 -6.42
CA SER A 76 -1.95 -39.31 -5.74
C SER A 76 -0.67 -38.48 -5.55
N ILE A 77 0.52 -39.09 -5.56
CA ILE A 77 1.78 -38.35 -5.32
C ILE A 77 2.25 -37.61 -6.58
N LYS A 78 1.99 -38.15 -7.79
CA LYS A 78 2.39 -37.52 -9.05
C LYS A 78 1.45 -36.40 -9.52
N THR A 79 0.19 -36.38 -9.08
CA THR A 79 -0.76 -35.34 -9.49
C THR A 79 -0.43 -33.98 -8.90
N HIS A 80 -0.03 -33.92 -7.62
CA HIS A 80 0.33 -32.65 -6.98
C HIS A 80 1.62 -32.05 -7.54
N SER A 81 2.66 -32.87 -7.81
CA SER A 81 3.90 -32.35 -8.42
C SER A 81 3.66 -31.81 -9.82
N HIS A 82 2.87 -32.49 -10.65
CA HIS A 82 2.55 -31.99 -12.00
C HIS A 82 1.65 -30.75 -11.99
N GLN A 83 0.71 -30.62 -11.06
CA GLN A 83 -0.10 -29.41 -10.95
C GLN A 83 0.71 -28.20 -10.50
N GLN A 84 1.56 -28.34 -9.47
CA GLN A 84 2.46 -27.26 -9.04
C GLN A 84 3.46 -26.86 -10.13
N GLN A 85 4.01 -27.84 -10.86
CA GLN A 85 4.97 -27.57 -11.93
C GLN A 85 4.31 -26.90 -13.14
N GLN A 86 3.10 -27.32 -13.55
CA GLN A 86 2.33 -26.61 -14.58
C GLN A 86 1.85 -25.23 -14.14
N GLN A 87 1.51 -25.04 -12.86
CA GLN A 87 1.14 -23.73 -12.33
C GLN A 87 2.35 -22.77 -12.36
N HIS A 88 3.53 -23.26 -11.97
CA HIS A 88 4.76 -22.47 -12.02
C HIS A 88 5.21 -22.14 -13.45
N GLU A 89 5.07 -23.07 -14.41
CA GLU A 89 5.27 -22.79 -15.84
C GLU A 89 4.27 -21.74 -16.36
N ARG A 90 2.99 -21.79 -15.94
CA ARG A 90 1.99 -20.79 -16.30
C ARG A 90 2.21 -19.42 -15.65
N GLU A 91 2.72 -19.36 -14.42
CA GLU A 91 3.12 -18.11 -13.78
C GLU A 91 4.24 -17.40 -14.54
N GLN A 92 5.13 -18.14 -15.22
CA GLN A 92 6.16 -17.56 -16.09
C GLN A 92 5.59 -16.97 -17.40
N ILE A 93 4.37 -17.37 -17.81
CA ILE A 93 3.68 -16.86 -19.01
C ILE A 93 3.15 -15.43 -18.79
N ILE A 94 2.86 -15.01 -17.56
CA ILE A 94 2.37 -13.65 -17.29
C ILE A 94 3.54 -12.71 -17.01
N GLU A 95 3.65 -11.62 -17.77
CA GLU A 95 4.56 -10.52 -17.47
C GLU A 95 4.03 -9.68 -16.31
N LYS A 96 4.89 -9.33 -15.35
CA LYS A 96 4.52 -8.57 -14.15
C LYS A 96 5.14 -7.18 -14.21
N ALA A 97 4.32 -6.15 -14.39
CA ALA A 97 4.79 -4.76 -14.44
C ALA A 97 4.30 -3.94 -13.23
N LEU A 98 5.19 -3.22 -12.56
CA LEU A 98 4.88 -2.30 -11.46
C LEU A 98 5.05 -0.85 -11.91
N ILE A 99 4.12 0.03 -11.51
CA ILE A 99 4.30 1.48 -11.54
C ILE A 99 4.24 2.02 -10.11
N ILE A 100 5.31 2.69 -9.69
CA ILE A 100 5.40 3.42 -8.43
C ILE A 100 5.17 4.90 -8.74
N ALA A 101 4.01 5.44 -8.39
CA ALA A 101 3.76 6.88 -8.44
C ALA A 101 4.43 7.56 -7.25
N THR A 102 5.19 8.63 -7.49
CA THR A 102 5.86 9.35 -6.40
C THR A 102 5.92 10.85 -6.66
N VAL A 103 5.79 11.63 -5.59
CA VAL A 103 6.24 13.02 -5.57
C VAL A 103 7.10 13.24 -4.33
N PRO A 104 8.43 13.16 -4.43
CA PRO A 104 9.33 13.06 -3.28
C PRO A 104 9.54 14.41 -2.58
N TYR A 105 8.60 14.80 -1.74
CA TYR A 105 8.63 16.07 -1.02
C TYR A 105 9.39 16.05 0.31
N THR A 106 9.64 14.86 0.88
CA THR A 106 10.36 14.68 2.16
C THR A 106 11.12 13.34 2.18
N SER A 107 12.03 13.19 3.15
CA SER A 107 12.74 11.94 3.43
C SER A 107 11.81 10.74 3.69
N GLU A 108 10.61 10.95 4.23
CA GLU A 108 9.61 9.89 4.37
C GLU A 108 9.11 9.34 3.02
N HIS A 109 9.00 10.18 1.98
CA HIS A 109 8.63 9.72 0.63
C HIS A 109 9.77 8.88 0.04
N VAL A 110 11.01 9.33 0.25
CA VAL A 110 12.21 8.64 -0.21
C VAL A 110 12.40 7.28 0.49
N SER A 111 12.16 7.21 1.80
CA SER A 111 12.12 5.97 2.57
C SER A 111 11.01 5.02 2.11
N ALA A 112 9.82 5.56 1.81
CA ALA A 112 8.72 4.79 1.23
C ALA A 112 9.10 4.15 -0.13
N ILE A 113 9.71 4.91 -1.03
CA ILE A 113 10.22 4.40 -2.31
C ILE A 113 11.28 3.32 -2.07
N TRP A 114 12.29 3.58 -1.24
CA TRP A 114 13.37 2.62 -1.02
C TRP A 114 12.89 1.29 -0.47
N THR A 115 12.06 1.32 0.57
CA THR A 115 11.53 0.08 1.18
C THR A 115 10.69 -0.71 0.16
N GLN A 116 9.97 -0.05 -0.75
CA GLN A 116 9.31 -0.71 -1.88
C GLN A 116 10.30 -1.27 -2.91
N LEU A 117 11.36 -0.54 -3.26
CA LEU A 117 12.45 -1.03 -4.11
C LEU A 117 13.14 -2.26 -3.52
N GLU A 118 13.35 -2.32 -2.21
CA GLU A 118 14.03 -3.45 -1.59
C GLU A 118 13.11 -4.69 -1.45
N CYS A 119 11.88 -4.51 -0.95
CA CYS A 119 11.00 -5.62 -0.57
C CYS A 119 9.96 -6.04 -1.60
N ILE A 120 9.60 -5.19 -2.56
CA ILE A 120 8.45 -5.42 -3.46
C ILE A 120 8.89 -5.70 -4.90
N VAL A 121 9.89 -4.98 -5.43
CA VAL A 121 10.23 -5.09 -6.86
C VAL A 121 10.82 -6.43 -7.28
N SER A 122 11.30 -7.25 -6.34
CA SER A 122 12.06 -8.48 -6.64
C SER A 122 11.36 -9.43 -7.62
N ASN A 123 10.03 -9.58 -7.51
CA ASN A 123 9.20 -10.48 -8.32
C ASN A 123 8.57 -9.86 -9.57
N TYR A 124 8.92 -8.62 -9.93
CA TYR A 124 8.46 -7.96 -11.15
C TYR A 124 9.41 -8.18 -12.34
N ASP A 125 8.89 -8.17 -13.56
CA ASP A 125 9.69 -8.19 -14.80
C ASP A 125 10.09 -6.77 -15.22
N LYS A 126 9.22 -5.78 -14.98
CA LYS A 126 9.45 -4.37 -15.25
C LYS A 126 8.93 -3.49 -14.12
N VAL A 127 9.66 -2.44 -13.78
CA VAL A 127 9.27 -1.44 -12.78
C VAL A 127 9.48 -0.04 -13.34
N VAL A 128 8.48 0.83 -13.22
CA VAL A 128 8.57 2.23 -13.61
C VAL A 128 8.33 3.09 -12.37
N ILE A 129 9.29 3.95 -12.03
CA ILE A 129 9.05 5.03 -11.07
C ILE A 129 8.57 6.24 -11.86
N SER A 130 7.29 6.56 -11.71
CA SER A 130 6.61 7.66 -12.38
C SER A 130 6.54 8.86 -11.44
N ALA A 131 7.22 9.95 -11.80
CA ALA A 131 7.33 11.14 -10.98
C ALA A 131 7.05 12.43 -11.79
N PRO A 132 6.73 13.57 -11.15
CA PRO A 132 6.57 14.82 -11.86
C PRO A 132 7.87 15.29 -12.51
N ASP A 133 7.74 15.94 -13.66
CA ASP A 133 8.83 16.61 -14.35
C ASP A 133 9.16 17.96 -13.68
N ALA A 134 9.93 17.88 -12.59
CA ALA A 134 10.47 19.01 -11.86
C ALA A 134 11.95 18.74 -11.52
N PRO A 135 12.83 19.77 -11.46
CA PRO A 135 14.25 19.58 -11.17
C PRO A 135 14.52 18.76 -9.90
N SER A 136 13.92 19.13 -8.76
CA SER A 136 14.06 18.38 -7.50
C SER A 136 13.56 16.95 -7.61
N SER A 137 12.47 16.69 -8.35
CA SER A 137 11.96 15.34 -8.59
C SER A 137 12.96 14.49 -9.40
N ARG A 138 13.52 15.05 -10.48
CA ARG A 138 14.57 14.40 -11.28
C ARG A 138 15.82 14.11 -10.45
N ASP A 139 16.30 15.10 -9.70
CA ASP A 139 17.52 14.99 -8.90
C ASP A 139 17.36 13.98 -7.75
N ILE A 140 16.23 13.99 -7.06
CA ILE A 140 15.94 13.07 -5.95
C ILE A 140 15.75 11.64 -6.46
N ILE A 141 14.83 11.41 -7.40
CA ILE A 141 14.54 10.05 -7.91
C ILE A 141 15.74 9.48 -8.67
N GLY A 142 16.45 10.30 -9.46
CA GLY A 142 17.66 9.90 -10.17
C GLY A 142 18.74 9.40 -9.23
N GLN A 143 19.01 10.14 -8.14
CA GLN A 143 19.97 9.73 -7.11
C GLN A 143 19.53 8.44 -6.39
N ILE A 144 18.28 8.36 -5.92
CA ILE A 144 17.77 7.19 -5.19
C ILE A 144 17.86 5.92 -6.03
N VAL A 145 17.41 5.99 -7.30
CA VAL A 145 17.42 4.82 -8.18
C VAL A 145 18.84 4.46 -8.59
N ASN A 146 19.73 5.44 -8.80
CA ASN A 146 21.13 5.14 -9.09
C ASN A 146 21.81 4.42 -7.91
N GLU A 147 21.66 4.92 -6.68
CA GLU A 147 22.18 4.25 -5.48
C GLU A 147 21.56 2.86 -5.28
N PHE A 148 20.25 2.70 -5.51
CA PHE A 148 19.60 1.39 -5.45
C PHE A 148 20.17 0.42 -6.50
N LYS A 149 20.40 0.88 -7.74
CA LYS A 149 20.99 0.06 -8.81
C LYS A 149 22.44 -0.32 -8.54
N ILE A 150 23.21 0.50 -7.82
CA ILE A 150 24.58 0.20 -7.40
C ILE A 150 24.61 -0.87 -6.31
N ARG A 151 23.64 -0.86 -5.39
CA ARG A 151 23.62 -1.71 -4.19
C ARG A 151 22.83 -3.01 -4.34
N SER A 152 21.80 -3.03 -5.18
CA SER A 152 20.99 -4.22 -5.46
C SER A 152 21.66 -5.15 -6.48
N GLU A 153 21.18 -6.39 -6.56
CA GLU A 153 21.58 -7.32 -7.61
C GLU A 153 21.34 -6.70 -9.00
N THR A 154 22.29 -6.84 -9.92
CA THR A 154 22.21 -6.26 -11.27
C THR A 154 20.92 -6.64 -12.02
N ARG A 155 20.40 -7.85 -11.82
CA ARG A 155 19.12 -8.30 -12.39
C ARG A 155 17.92 -7.47 -11.88
N ILE A 156 17.96 -7.04 -10.62
CA ILE A 156 16.93 -6.21 -9.99
C ILE A 156 17.09 -4.76 -10.45
N GLY A 157 18.32 -4.24 -10.50
CA GLY A 157 18.59 -2.89 -11.00
C GLY A 157 18.19 -2.68 -12.47
N ASN A 158 18.44 -3.67 -13.34
CA ASN A 158 18.23 -3.54 -14.79
C ASN A 158 16.76 -3.42 -15.24
N LYS A 159 15.79 -3.76 -14.38
CA LYS A 159 14.35 -3.69 -14.69
C LYS A 159 13.65 -2.43 -14.15
N ILE A 160 14.39 -1.54 -13.48
CA ILE A 160 13.86 -0.31 -12.88
C ILE A 160 14.11 0.87 -13.82
N ASP A 161 13.05 1.40 -14.41
CA ASP A 161 13.05 2.64 -15.19
C ASP A 161 12.59 3.82 -14.33
N THR A 162 13.09 5.02 -14.62
CA THR A 162 12.57 6.28 -14.10
C THR A 162 11.94 7.07 -15.23
N ALA A 163 10.78 7.66 -14.98
CA ALA A 163 10.07 8.46 -15.98
C ALA A 163 9.45 9.71 -15.35
N PHE A 164 9.58 10.83 -16.05
CA PHE A 164 9.24 12.16 -15.58
C PHE A 164 8.19 12.78 -16.50
N TYR A 165 7.08 13.24 -15.94
CA TYR A 165 5.95 13.74 -16.73
C TYR A 165 5.46 15.11 -16.25
N VAL A 166 5.09 15.96 -17.21
CA VAL A 166 4.41 17.23 -16.94
C VAL A 166 2.96 16.92 -16.54
N ASN A 167 2.75 16.55 -15.28
CA ASN A 167 1.45 16.14 -14.75
C ASN A 167 1.16 16.77 -13.39
N ASN A 168 -0.12 17.08 -13.16
CA ASN A 168 -0.70 17.70 -11.97
C ASN A 168 -1.83 16.86 -11.32
N ARG A 169 -2.10 15.65 -11.84
CA ARG A 169 -3.29 14.84 -11.53
C ARG A 169 -3.08 13.79 -10.43
N TYR A 170 -2.30 14.12 -9.40
CA TYR A 170 -2.04 13.22 -8.26
C TYR A 170 -1.44 11.86 -8.70
N ASP A 171 -1.43 10.86 -7.80
CA ASP A 171 -0.88 9.53 -8.08
C ASP A 171 -1.53 8.87 -9.30
N ALA A 172 -2.85 9.06 -9.47
CA ALA A 172 -3.62 8.56 -10.60
C ALA A 172 -3.09 9.08 -11.95
N GLY A 173 -2.69 10.35 -12.02
CA GLY A 173 -2.03 10.92 -13.19
C GLY A 173 -0.73 10.21 -13.54
N LEU A 174 0.15 10.04 -12.55
CA LEU A 174 1.46 9.42 -12.73
C LEU A 174 1.35 7.94 -13.13
N TRP A 175 0.36 7.20 -12.60
CA TRP A 175 0.02 5.86 -13.08
C TRP A 175 -0.42 5.87 -14.54
N CYS A 176 -1.31 6.80 -14.94
CA CYS A 176 -1.78 6.90 -16.32
C CYS A 176 -0.68 7.25 -17.33
N ASP A 177 0.25 8.12 -16.96
CA ASP A 177 1.39 8.45 -17.83
C ASP A 177 2.37 7.27 -17.94
N GLY A 178 2.65 6.59 -16.82
CA GLY A 178 3.44 5.35 -16.81
C GLY A 178 2.84 4.24 -17.69
N LEU A 179 1.52 4.06 -17.60
CA LEU A 179 0.75 3.16 -18.45
C LEU A 179 0.91 3.55 -19.92
N LYS A 180 0.61 4.79 -20.29
CA LYS A 180 0.63 5.27 -21.68
C LYS A 180 2.03 5.20 -22.30
N HIS A 181 3.02 5.78 -21.62
CA HIS A 181 4.33 6.05 -22.22
C HIS A 181 5.37 4.94 -22.02
N ASN A 182 5.26 4.14 -20.95
CA ASN A 182 6.28 3.13 -20.62
C ASN A 182 5.80 1.68 -20.75
N LEU A 183 4.48 1.44 -20.73
CA LEU A 183 3.87 0.11 -20.90
C LEU A 183 3.00 -0.02 -22.17
N GLY A 184 2.70 1.08 -22.87
CA GLY A 184 1.94 1.09 -24.12
C GLY A 184 0.41 1.05 -23.97
N PHE A 185 -0.10 1.33 -22.76
CA PHE A 185 -1.52 1.27 -22.43
C PHE A 185 -2.13 2.69 -22.40
N GLY A 186 -2.74 3.10 -23.51
CA GLY A 186 -3.47 4.37 -23.62
C GLY A 186 -4.81 4.22 -24.32
N LEU A 187 -5.67 5.24 -24.20
CA LEU A 187 -7.01 5.28 -24.82
C LEU A 187 -6.97 5.08 -26.34
N GLU A 188 -5.92 5.58 -27.00
CA GLU A 188 -5.68 5.44 -28.43
C GLU A 188 -5.28 4.00 -28.84
N HIS A 189 -4.96 3.13 -27.88
CA HIS A 189 -4.32 1.82 -28.08
C HIS A 189 -5.18 0.65 -27.61
N GLU A 190 -6.51 0.78 -27.57
CA GLU A 190 -7.46 -0.28 -27.16
C GLU A 190 -7.24 -1.61 -27.92
N TYR A 191 -6.74 -1.53 -29.15
CA TYR A 191 -6.36 -2.67 -29.99
C TYR A 191 -5.08 -3.42 -29.56
N HIS A 192 -4.15 -2.77 -28.85
CA HIS A 192 -2.88 -3.37 -28.45
C HIS A 192 -2.98 -4.25 -27.19
N PHE A 193 -4.00 -4.06 -26.35
CA PHE A 193 -4.21 -4.86 -25.14
C PHE A 193 -4.39 -6.36 -25.43
N ARG A 194 -4.89 -6.73 -26.63
CA ARG A 194 -5.14 -8.13 -27.02
C ARG A 194 -4.04 -8.76 -27.89
N ASN A 195 -3.14 -7.97 -28.46
CA ASN A 195 -2.13 -8.42 -29.43
C ASN A 195 -0.70 -8.47 -28.84
N SER A 196 -0.54 -8.31 -27.52
CA SER A 196 0.73 -8.61 -26.86
C SER A 196 1.03 -10.11 -26.95
N THR A 197 2.23 -10.48 -27.38
CA THR A 197 2.69 -11.88 -27.42
C THR A 197 2.86 -12.50 -26.03
N LYS A 198 2.86 -11.69 -24.96
CA LYS A 198 2.84 -12.12 -23.56
C LYS A 198 1.75 -11.37 -22.80
N PRO A 199 0.81 -12.04 -22.11
CA PRO A 199 -0.17 -11.36 -21.26
C PRO A 199 0.53 -10.65 -20.10
N ARG A 200 0.12 -9.43 -19.76
CA ARG A 200 0.77 -8.60 -18.73
C ARG A 200 -0.21 -8.23 -17.61
N ALA A 201 0.10 -8.63 -16.39
CA ALA A 201 -0.54 -8.11 -15.18
C ALA A 201 0.18 -6.82 -14.76
N VAL A 202 -0.59 -5.79 -14.39
CA VAL A 202 -0.05 -4.47 -14.04
C VAL A 202 -0.44 -4.08 -12.63
N PHE A 203 0.52 -3.56 -11.89
CA PHE A 203 0.41 -3.22 -10.47
C PHE A 203 0.73 -1.74 -10.27
N LEU A 204 -0.06 -1.06 -9.46
CA LEU A 204 0.01 0.37 -9.19
C LEU A 204 0.18 0.57 -7.69
N THR A 205 1.23 1.28 -7.27
CA THR A 205 1.52 1.66 -5.88
C THR A 205 1.97 3.13 -5.82
N ASN A 206 2.05 3.72 -4.63
CA ASN A 206 2.57 5.07 -4.42
C ASN A 206 3.54 5.19 -3.23
N ASP A 207 4.26 6.31 -3.17
CA ASP A 207 5.15 6.67 -2.06
C ASP A 207 4.44 6.97 -0.71
N SER A 208 3.17 6.61 -0.59
CA SER A 208 2.43 6.70 0.67
C SER A 208 2.62 5.48 1.57
N LEU A 209 3.07 4.36 1.01
CA LEU A 209 3.36 3.12 1.73
C LEU A 209 4.86 2.96 2.03
N VAL A 210 5.20 2.69 3.28
CA VAL A 210 6.53 2.20 3.66
C VAL A 210 6.42 0.68 3.84
N ALA A 211 7.23 -0.10 3.12
CA ALA A 211 7.25 -1.55 3.27
C ALA A 211 7.97 -1.93 4.57
N LEU A 212 7.39 -2.87 5.31
CA LEU A 212 7.94 -3.39 6.57
C LEU A 212 8.57 -4.76 6.40
N ARG A 213 8.14 -5.52 5.39
CA ARG A 213 8.62 -6.85 5.05
C ARG A 213 8.41 -7.12 3.56
N ARG A 214 9.08 -8.14 3.02
CA ARG A 214 8.83 -8.65 1.67
C ARG A 214 7.37 -9.10 1.55
N TYR A 215 6.71 -8.77 0.43
CA TYR A 215 5.30 -9.11 0.24
C TYR A 215 4.97 -9.38 -1.22
N ASP A 216 4.69 -10.66 -1.50
CA ASP A 216 4.41 -11.18 -2.83
C ASP A 216 2.94 -11.59 -3.03
N ASN A 217 2.13 -11.62 -1.96
CA ASN A 217 0.79 -12.22 -2.01
C ASN A 217 -0.14 -11.52 -2.99
N LEU A 218 -0.11 -10.18 -3.08
CA LEU A 218 -0.89 -9.44 -4.08
C LEU A 218 -0.48 -9.83 -5.51
N THR A 219 0.82 -10.00 -5.75
CA THR A 219 1.36 -10.42 -7.04
C THR A 219 0.89 -11.82 -7.40
N ASN A 220 0.96 -12.75 -6.44
CA ASN A 220 0.54 -14.14 -6.62
C ASN A 220 -0.98 -14.25 -6.84
N GLU A 221 -1.78 -13.48 -6.10
CA GLU A 221 -3.23 -13.45 -6.22
C GLU A 221 -3.65 -12.94 -7.60
N VAL A 222 -3.13 -11.79 -8.04
CA VAL A 222 -3.43 -11.23 -9.37
C VAL A 222 -2.96 -12.14 -10.50
N THR A 223 -1.81 -12.81 -10.38
CA THR A 223 -1.39 -13.78 -11.41
C THR A 223 -2.23 -15.05 -11.41
N THR A 224 -2.67 -15.54 -10.25
CA THR A 224 -3.62 -16.67 -10.14
C THR A 224 -4.98 -16.29 -10.71
N ALA A 225 -5.45 -15.08 -10.43
CA ALA A 225 -6.68 -14.52 -10.95
C ALA A 225 -6.64 -14.37 -12.49
N ALA A 226 -5.54 -13.85 -13.04
CA ALA A 226 -5.32 -13.75 -14.49
C ALA A 226 -5.26 -15.12 -15.21
N LEU A 227 -4.88 -16.21 -14.51
CA LEU A 227 -4.89 -17.58 -15.06
C LEU A 227 -6.24 -18.29 -14.90
N SER A 228 -7.06 -17.89 -13.91
CA SER A 228 -8.32 -18.55 -13.56
C SER A 228 -9.58 -17.79 -13.99
N GLY A 229 -9.46 -16.50 -14.33
CA GLY A 229 -10.57 -15.61 -14.70
C GLY A 229 -11.49 -15.22 -13.54
N LYS A 230 -11.09 -15.43 -12.28
CA LYS A 230 -11.94 -15.15 -11.10
C LYS A 230 -12.00 -13.66 -10.74
N ALA A 231 -10.89 -13.12 -10.25
CA ALA A 231 -10.76 -11.69 -9.97
C ALA A 231 -10.11 -10.98 -11.16
N LYS A 232 -10.41 -9.69 -11.30
CA LYS A 232 -9.89 -8.78 -12.33
C LYS A 232 -9.04 -7.68 -11.71
N LEU A 233 -9.51 -7.15 -10.59
CA LEU A 233 -8.82 -6.16 -9.78
C LEU A 233 -8.61 -6.75 -8.39
N VAL A 234 -7.38 -6.76 -7.90
CA VAL A 234 -7.09 -7.07 -6.49
C VAL A 234 -6.44 -5.86 -5.83
N SER A 235 -7.02 -5.39 -4.72
CA SER A 235 -6.48 -4.31 -3.91
C SER A 235 -5.84 -4.86 -2.64
N LEU A 236 -4.76 -4.24 -2.18
CA LEU A 236 -4.21 -4.50 -0.84
C LEU A 236 -5.25 -4.18 0.24
N ASN A 237 -5.95 -3.05 0.11
CA ASN A 237 -6.96 -2.62 1.07
C ASN A 237 -8.25 -2.17 0.38
N GLY A 238 -9.37 -2.36 1.07
CA GLY A 238 -10.68 -1.90 0.62
C GLY A 238 -11.80 -2.12 1.64
N LYS A 239 -12.95 -1.49 1.40
CA LYS A 239 -14.16 -1.68 2.21
C LYS A 239 -14.92 -2.90 1.68
N VAL A 240 -15.18 -3.84 2.57
CA VAL A 240 -16.13 -4.94 2.40
C VAL A 240 -17.06 -4.82 3.61
N ASP A 241 -18.26 -4.27 3.43
CA ASP A 241 -19.17 -4.04 4.56
C ASP A 241 -19.73 -5.34 5.12
N ASP A 242 -20.06 -6.29 4.25
CA ASP A 242 -20.34 -7.68 4.61
C ASP A 242 -20.13 -8.58 3.38
N LEU A 243 -19.70 -9.83 3.59
CA LEU A 243 -19.71 -10.85 2.53
C LEU A 243 -21.11 -11.44 2.32
N GLU A 244 -22.02 -11.26 3.30
CA GLU A 244 -23.37 -11.82 3.24
C GLU A 244 -24.40 -10.89 2.54
N THR A 245 -24.11 -9.59 2.40
CA THR A 245 -24.98 -8.64 1.69
C THR A 245 -24.22 -7.86 0.60
N PRO A 246 -24.16 -8.38 -0.64
CA PRO A 246 -23.60 -7.66 -1.76
C PRO A 246 -24.60 -6.61 -2.26
N ASN A 247 -24.60 -5.41 -1.65
CA ASN A 247 -24.97 -4.12 -2.26
C ASN A 247 -24.95 -3.01 -1.20
N GLU A 248 -23.83 -2.31 -1.11
CA GLU A 248 -23.66 -0.83 -1.02
C GLU A 248 -22.21 -0.55 -0.52
N ASP A 249 -21.45 0.29 -1.23
CA ASP A 249 -20.09 0.75 -0.90
C ASP A 249 -18.88 -0.22 -0.99
N LEU A 250 -18.79 -1.09 -2.00
CA LEU A 250 -17.50 -1.70 -2.38
C LEU A 250 -16.49 -0.60 -2.77
N TRP A 251 -15.31 -0.57 -2.14
CA TRP A 251 -14.29 0.47 -2.32
C TRP A 251 -12.88 -0.13 -2.32
N VAL A 252 -12.04 0.20 -3.32
CA VAL A 252 -10.62 -0.18 -3.39
C VAL A 252 -9.68 0.99 -3.09
N GLU A 253 -8.87 0.91 -2.03
CA GLU A 253 -7.98 2.02 -1.64
C GLU A 253 -6.87 2.31 -2.68
N SER A 254 -6.52 3.59 -2.85
CA SER A 254 -5.47 4.08 -3.76
C SER A 254 -4.03 3.87 -3.25
N VAL A 255 -3.73 2.74 -2.61
CA VAL A 255 -2.42 2.49 -1.97
C VAL A 255 -1.55 1.48 -2.72
N TYR A 256 -2.07 0.30 -3.02
CA TYR A 256 -1.39 -0.74 -3.79
C TYR A 256 -2.43 -1.71 -4.34
N ARG A 257 -2.47 -1.87 -5.66
CA ARG A 257 -3.47 -2.70 -6.37
C ARG A 257 -2.90 -3.29 -7.65
N GLY A 258 -3.40 -4.45 -8.06
CA GLY A 258 -3.02 -5.10 -9.31
C GLY A 258 -4.22 -5.46 -10.16
N PHE A 259 -3.99 -5.47 -11.47
CA PHE A 259 -4.98 -5.71 -12.51
C PHE A 259 -4.53 -6.90 -13.36
N THR A 260 -5.47 -7.80 -13.65
CA THR A 260 -5.28 -8.81 -14.69
C THR A 260 -5.21 -8.15 -16.08
N PRO A 261 -4.66 -8.83 -17.10
CA PRO A 261 -4.48 -8.24 -18.44
C PRO A 261 -5.79 -7.73 -19.08
N ASP A 262 -6.91 -8.39 -18.80
CA ASP A 262 -8.25 -8.06 -19.29
C ASP A 262 -8.99 -7.01 -18.44
N ALA A 263 -8.54 -6.77 -17.20
CA ALA A 263 -9.10 -5.76 -16.29
C ALA A 263 -8.56 -4.35 -16.53
N LEU A 264 -7.30 -4.25 -16.95
CA LEU A 264 -6.59 -2.99 -17.12
C LEU A 264 -7.27 -2.01 -18.11
N PRO A 265 -7.90 -2.43 -19.23
CA PRO A 265 -8.67 -1.54 -20.09
C PRO A 265 -9.77 -0.75 -19.37
N ASN A 266 -10.49 -1.37 -18.42
CA ASN A 266 -11.53 -0.68 -17.64
C ASN A 266 -10.89 0.43 -16.79
N PHE A 267 -9.78 0.13 -16.10
CA PHE A 267 -9.02 1.13 -15.34
C PHE A 267 -8.55 2.29 -16.23
N VAL A 268 -7.98 2.00 -17.41
CA VAL A 268 -7.48 3.03 -18.34
C VAL A 268 -8.63 3.91 -18.85
N ARG A 269 -9.77 3.32 -19.24
CA ARG A 269 -10.95 4.06 -19.68
C ARG A 269 -11.50 4.97 -18.59
N HIS A 270 -11.68 4.43 -17.38
CA HIS A 270 -12.27 5.13 -16.24
C HIS A 270 -11.32 6.19 -15.64
N THR A 271 -10.07 5.82 -15.35
CA THR A 271 -9.14 6.66 -14.57
C THR A 271 -8.30 7.58 -15.45
N CYS A 272 -7.88 7.10 -16.62
CA CYS A 272 -7.04 7.87 -17.55
C CYS A 272 -7.87 8.64 -18.60
N GLY A 273 -9.20 8.53 -18.53
CA GLY A 273 -10.15 9.26 -19.37
C GLY A 273 -9.94 10.79 -19.37
N VAL A 274 -10.15 11.41 -20.54
CA VAL A 274 -10.00 12.86 -20.70
C VAL A 274 -11.02 13.59 -19.83
N GLY A 275 -10.54 14.32 -18.82
CA GLY A 275 -11.36 15.17 -17.97
C GLY A 275 -11.89 14.52 -16.68
N VAL A 276 -11.56 13.27 -16.39
CA VAL A 276 -11.94 12.59 -15.13
C VAL A 276 -11.47 13.39 -13.92
N GLY A 277 -10.17 13.71 -13.87
CA GLY A 277 -9.61 14.61 -12.83
C GLY A 277 -10.17 16.04 -12.84
N ARG A 278 -10.83 16.50 -13.92
CA ARG A 278 -11.47 17.83 -13.97
C ARG A 278 -12.80 17.86 -13.21
N GLN A 279 -13.37 16.72 -12.81
CA GLN A 279 -14.62 16.68 -12.02
C GLN A 279 -14.42 17.25 -10.60
N CYS A 280 -13.28 16.96 -9.97
CA CYS A 280 -12.95 17.45 -8.62
C CYS A 280 -12.54 18.94 -8.54
N LYS A 281 -12.40 19.62 -9.69
CA LYS A 281 -11.84 20.97 -9.87
C LYS A 281 -12.55 22.09 -9.08
N ARG A 282 -13.84 21.94 -8.76
CA ARG A 282 -14.70 23.05 -8.25
C ARG A 282 -15.05 22.94 -6.76
N LEU A 283 -14.32 22.13 -6.01
CA LEU A 283 -14.63 21.84 -4.62
C LEU A 283 -13.83 22.74 -3.68
N GLY A 284 -14.42 23.88 -3.29
CA GLY A 284 -13.79 24.99 -2.56
C GLY A 284 -13.25 24.72 -1.14
N THR A 285 -13.01 23.47 -0.75
CA THR A 285 -12.26 23.11 0.47
C THR A 285 -11.40 21.87 0.20
N LYS A 286 -10.24 21.77 0.84
CA LYS A 286 -9.34 20.60 0.76
C LYS A 286 -10.04 19.28 1.12
N ALA A 287 -10.97 19.32 2.07
CA ALA A 287 -11.75 18.14 2.48
C ALA A 287 -12.68 17.65 1.36
N LYS A 288 -13.44 18.55 0.70
CA LYS A 288 -14.28 18.20 -0.45
C LYS A 288 -13.44 17.71 -1.64
N PHE A 289 -12.31 18.37 -1.92
CA PHE A 289 -11.38 17.91 -2.97
C PHE A 289 -10.89 16.48 -2.71
N LYS A 290 -10.37 16.18 -1.50
CA LYS A 290 -9.94 14.82 -1.13
C LYS A 290 -11.10 13.81 -1.26
N ARG A 291 -12.29 14.18 -0.79
CA ARG A 291 -13.48 13.31 -0.88
C ARG A 291 -13.80 12.94 -2.33
N CYS A 292 -13.78 13.89 -3.26
CA CYS A 292 -13.98 13.61 -4.68
C CYS A 292 -12.87 12.72 -5.27
N ILE A 293 -11.60 12.90 -4.88
CA ILE A 293 -10.52 11.99 -5.32
C ILE A 293 -10.80 10.54 -4.92
N VAL A 294 -11.31 10.31 -3.71
CA VAL A 294 -11.72 8.97 -3.24
C VAL A 294 -12.98 8.48 -3.98
N GLU A 295 -14.03 9.31 -4.06
CA GLU A 295 -15.27 8.96 -4.76
C GLU A 295 -15.02 8.59 -6.23
N THR A 296 -14.14 9.33 -6.93
CA THR A 296 -13.75 9.02 -8.32
C THR A 296 -12.78 7.84 -8.39
N PHE A 297 -11.56 7.93 -7.86
CA PHE A 297 -10.47 7.00 -8.21
C PHE A 297 -10.40 5.71 -7.38
N GLU A 298 -11.36 5.54 -6.47
CA GLU A 298 -11.37 4.44 -5.50
C GLU A 298 -12.75 3.78 -5.36
N ILE A 299 -13.82 4.57 -5.17
CA ILE A 299 -15.20 4.04 -5.10
C ILE A 299 -15.75 3.79 -6.51
N SER A 300 -15.85 4.82 -7.35
CA SER A 300 -16.36 4.69 -8.72
C SER A 300 -15.53 3.73 -9.59
N LEU A 301 -14.23 3.59 -9.30
CA LEU A 301 -13.39 2.59 -9.96
C LEU A 301 -13.80 1.15 -9.62
N ALA A 302 -14.24 0.87 -8.39
CA ALA A 302 -14.70 -0.47 -8.02
C ALA A 302 -15.95 -0.86 -8.84
N SER A 303 -16.83 0.10 -9.11
CA SER A 303 -18.04 -0.06 -9.93
C SER A 303 -17.81 -0.29 -11.43
N GLU A 304 -16.57 -0.23 -11.92
CA GLU A 304 -16.20 -0.63 -13.30
C GLU A 304 -15.99 -2.15 -13.44
N TYR A 305 -16.22 -2.91 -12.36
CA TYR A 305 -16.07 -4.36 -12.26
C TYR A 305 -17.31 -4.94 -11.56
N GLN A 306 -17.61 -6.23 -11.77
CA GLN A 306 -18.60 -6.91 -10.93
C GLN A 306 -18.06 -7.11 -9.51
N ALA A 307 -18.94 -7.29 -8.52
CA ALA A 307 -18.52 -7.39 -7.12
C ALA A 307 -17.60 -8.61 -6.84
N ASP A 308 -17.81 -9.71 -7.56
CA ASP A 308 -16.98 -10.93 -7.51
C ASP A 308 -15.68 -10.81 -8.33
N GLU A 309 -15.57 -9.82 -9.22
CA GLU A 309 -14.37 -9.50 -9.98
C GLU A 309 -13.36 -8.65 -9.19
N VAL A 310 -13.70 -8.21 -7.96
CA VAL A 310 -12.86 -7.35 -7.11
C VAL A 310 -12.41 -8.10 -5.84
N GLY A 311 -11.12 -8.44 -5.78
CA GLY A 311 -10.47 -8.98 -4.59
C GLY A 311 -9.94 -7.88 -3.66
N ILE A 312 -10.05 -8.10 -2.35
CA ILE A 312 -9.46 -7.24 -1.31
C ILE A 312 -8.65 -8.12 -0.36
N MET A 313 -7.35 -7.85 -0.21
CA MET A 313 -6.46 -8.67 0.63
C MET A 313 -6.67 -8.42 2.14
N TYR A 314 -6.90 -7.17 2.53
CA TYR A 314 -7.12 -6.76 3.93
C TYR A 314 -8.21 -5.68 4.01
N PRO A 315 -9.21 -5.79 4.90
CA PRO A 315 -10.26 -4.79 4.99
C PRO A 315 -9.72 -3.44 5.52
N SER A 316 -10.30 -2.32 5.08
CA SER A 316 -9.88 -0.96 5.49
C SER A 316 -10.13 -0.69 6.98
N TYR A 317 -11.13 -1.38 7.55
CA TYR A 317 -11.60 -1.29 8.94
C TYR A 317 -11.60 -2.68 9.57
N PHE A 318 -11.65 -2.76 10.91
CA PHE A 318 -11.71 -4.05 11.60
C PHE A 318 -13.06 -4.75 11.32
N PRO A 319 -13.08 -5.94 10.70
CA PRO A 319 -14.31 -6.58 10.26
C PRO A 319 -14.95 -7.38 11.42
N SER A 320 -16.28 -7.36 11.49
CA SER A 320 -17.07 -8.05 12.54
C SER A 320 -16.84 -9.57 12.61
N MET A 321 -16.47 -10.18 11.48
CA MET A 321 -16.25 -11.62 11.35
C MET A 321 -14.88 -12.12 11.83
N TRP A 322 -13.92 -11.23 12.15
CA TRP A 322 -12.59 -11.65 12.63
C TRP A 322 -12.58 -11.92 14.14
N ASN A 323 -12.10 -13.11 14.52
CA ASN A 323 -11.97 -13.48 15.93
C ASN A 323 -10.70 -12.88 16.54
N SER A 324 -10.77 -11.63 16.99
CA SER A 324 -9.69 -10.95 17.72
C SER A 324 -9.64 -11.29 19.21
N SER A 325 -10.55 -12.13 19.73
CA SER A 325 -10.81 -12.31 21.17
C SER A 325 -9.60 -12.70 22.02
N GLU A 326 -8.60 -13.38 21.45
CA GLU A 326 -7.36 -13.72 22.15
C GLU A 326 -6.35 -12.58 22.15
N TRP A 327 -6.23 -11.86 21.03
CA TRP A 327 -5.38 -10.69 20.88
C TRP A 327 -5.88 -9.51 21.73
N GLU A 328 -7.20 -9.28 21.77
CA GLU A 328 -7.82 -8.19 22.55
C GLU A 328 -7.69 -8.38 24.06
N LYS A 329 -7.57 -9.62 24.56
CA LYS A 329 -7.28 -9.88 25.98
C LYS A 329 -5.92 -9.32 26.41
N ALA A 330 -4.94 -9.28 25.49
CA ALA A 330 -3.61 -8.76 25.76
C ALA A 330 -3.49 -7.25 25.43
N ASN A 331 -4.10 -6.80 24.33
CA ASN A 331 -3.86 -5.48 23.74
C ASN A 331 -5.04 -4.49 23.90
N GLY A 332 -6.18 -4.96 24.40
CA GLY A 332 -7.43 -4.22 24.51
C GLY A 332 -8.27 -4.25 23.22
N ALA A 333 -9.57 -4.01 23.36
CA ALA A 333 -10.53 -4.09 22.26
C ALA A 333 -10.21 -3.16 21.07
N VAL A 334 -10.44 -3.65 19.86
CA VAL A 334 -10.33 -2.89 18.61
C VAL A 334 -11.65 -2.13 18.37
N ASP A 335 -11.57 -0.84 18.06
CA ASP A 335 -12.76 -0.08 17.62
C ASP A 335 -13.07 -0.48 16.15
N PRO A 336 -14.29 -0.93 15.80
CA PRO A 336 -14.67 -1.21 14.41
C PRO A 336 -14.51 -0.02 13.46
N LYS A 337 -14.43 1.22 13.99
CA LYS A 337 -14.16 2.45 13.22
C LYS A 337 -12.67 2.82 13.16
N ASP A 338 -11.80 2.04 13.80
CA ASP A 338 -10.37 2.15 13.61
C ASP A 338 -10.00 1.67 12.20
N HIS A 339 -9.01 2.32 11.61
CA HIS A 339 -8.67 2.20 10.20
C HIS A 339 -7.16 2.10 10.11
N TRP A 340 -6.65 1.11 9.38
CA TRP A 340 -5.21 0.79 9.34
C TRP A 340 -4.31 2.02 9.05
N LEU A 341 -4.79 2.96 8.22
CA LEU A 341 -4.14 4.24 7.90
C LEU A 341 -3.80 5.13 9.11
N LYS A 342 -4.50 4.95 10.24
CA LYS A 342 -4.33 5.76 11.46
C LYS A 342 -3.19 5.27 12.36
N GLY A 343 -2.76 4.03 12.20
CA GLY A 343 -1.80 3.39 13.11
C GLY A 343 -2.35 3.10 14.51
N GLY A 344 -3.66 2.81 14.61
CA GLY A 344 -4.33 2.41 15.87
C GLY A 344 -4.25 0.90 16.14
N ARG A 345 -5.09 0.40 17.06
CA ARG A 345 -5.11 -1.03 17.43
C ARG A 345 -5.46 -1.96 16.27
N TYR A 346 -6.30 -1.53 15.33
CA TYR A 346 -6.60 -2.36 14.16
C TYR A 346 -5.35 -2.59 13.31
N PHE A 347 -4.51 -1.55 13.17
CA PHE A 347 -3.23 -1.66 12.49
C PHE A 347 -2.27 -2.59 13.24
N ASP A 348 -2.29 -2.58 14.58
CA ASP A 348 -1.44 -3.45 15.40
C ASP A 348 -1.85 -4.93 15.26
N PHE A 349 -3.15 -5.21 15.33
CA PHE A 349 -3.72 -6.53 15.02
C PHE A 349 -3.30 -7.00 13.61
N LEU A 350 -3.41 -6.14 12.61
CA LEU A 350 -2.99 -6.43 11.24
C LEU A 350 -1.49 -6.78 11.15
N LEU A 351 -0.60 -6.04 11.82
CA LEU A 351 0.84 -6.29 11.77
C LEU A 351 1.27 -7.60 12.44
N GLU A 352 0.64 -7.90 13.58
CA GLU A 352 0.99 -9.00 14.47
C GLU A 352 0.32 -10.31 14.03
N SER A 353 -1.01 -10.31 13.90
CA SER A 353 -1.82 -11.49 13.59
C SER A 353 -1.86 -11.78 12.08
N GLU A 354 -2.14 -10.77 11.26
CA GLU A 354 -2.38 -10.94 9.81
C GLU A 354 -1.13 -10.65 8.94
N HIS A 355 0.01 -10.44 9.59
CA HIS A 355 1.32 -10.19 8.98
C HIS A 355 1.35 -9.03 7.95
N PHE A 356 0.51 -8.01 8.17
CA PHE A 356 0.30 -6.91 7.24
C PHE A 356 1.62 -6.23 6.84
N PRO A 357 1.87 -6.02 5.53
CA PRO A 357 3.22 -5.78 5.01
C PRO A 357 3.66 -4.31 4.97
N PHE A 358 2.76 -3.34 5.12
CA PHE A 358 3.07 -1.91 4.97
C PHE A 358 2.66 -1.09 6.20
N ARG A 359 3.19 0.12 6.31
CA ARG A 359 2.62 1.21 7.12
C ARG A 359 2.34 2.43 6.25
N LYS A 360 1.41 3.29 6.66
CA LYS A 360 1.23 4.61 6.05
C LYS A 360 2.37 5.55 6.46
N LYS A 361 2.88 6.30 5.49
CA LYS A 361 3.69 7.52 5.65
C LYS A 361 3.06 8.46 6.69
N GLY A 362 3.86 9.08 7.55
CA GLY A 362 3.40 9.97 8.62
C GLY A 362 2.87 9.29 9.90
N ILE A 363 2.75 7.95 9.96
CA ILE A 363 2.59 7.24 11.24
C ILE A 363 3.88 7.42 12.05
N ARG A 364 3.79 8.14 13.17
CA ARG A 364 4.94 8.55 14.00
C ARG A 364 5.62 7.43 14.77
N ARG A 365 4.98 6.26 14.90
CA ARG A 365 5.59 5.11 15.56
C ARG A 365 6.64 4.53 14.62
N GLU A 366 7.90 4.57 15.04
CA GLU A 366 8.96 3.80 14.41
C GLU A 366 8.61 2.32 14.49
N LEU A 367 8.68 1.65 13.35
CA LEU A 367 8.46 0.22 13.21
C LEU A 367 9.68 -0.37 12.53
N PRO A 368 10.25 -1.47 13.05
CA PRO A 368 11.34 -2.15 12.37
C PRO A 368 10.87 -2.58 10.99
N THR A 369 11.65 -2.24 9.98
CA THR A 369 11.46 -2.72 8.61
C THR A 369 12.59 -3.69 8.26
N GLN A 370 12.23 -4.76 7.57
CA GLN A 370 13.16 -5.71 6.99
C GLN A 370 13.67 -5.24 5.61
N CYS A 371 13.22 -4.06 5.15
CA CYS A 371 13.39 -3.52 3.81
C CYS A 371 14.41 -2.37 3.76
N THR A 372 15.43 -2.44 4.62
CA THR A 372 16.57 -1.51 4.69
C THR A 372 17.91 -2.25 4.82
N SER A 373 17.98 -3.52 4.42
CA SER A 373 19.19 -4.34 4.41
C SER A 373 20.29 -3.81 3.47
N LEU A 374 19.91 -3.00 2.47
CA LEU A 374 20.86 -2.32 1.57
C LEU A 374 21.36 -0.96 2.12
N PHE A 375 21.04 -0.63 3.37
CA PHE A 375 21.37 0.65 4.02
C PHE A 375 21.85 0.55 5.47
N THR A 376 22.44 1.65 5.93
CA THR A 376 22.79 1.93 7.31
C THR A 376 22.19 3.27 7.76
N ASP A 377 22.31 3.61 9.05
CA ASP A 377 21.90 4.90 9.60
C ASP A 377 22.50 6.11 8.85
N LYS A 378 23.67 5.92 8.24
CA LYS A 378 24.35 6.94 7.43
C LYS A 378 23.54 7.34 6.19
N GLU A 379 22.83 6.39 5.58
CA GLU A 379 22.01 6.68 4.40
C GLU A 379 20.62 7.23 4.76
N LEU A 380 20.11 6.95 5.96
CA LEU A 380 18.95 7.68 6.49
C LEU A 380 19.25 9.18 6.66
N LEU A 381 20.46 9.53 7.13
CA LEU A 381 20.93 10.92 7.15
C LEU A 381 21.08 11.51 5.75
N TRP A 382 21.57 10.74 4.76
CA TRP A 382 21.63 11.19 3.37
C TRP A 382 20.23 11.51 2.81
N PHE A 383 19.22 10.70 3.15
CA PHE A 383 17.83 10.99 2.79
C PHE A 383 17.36 12.33 3.31
N GLU A 384 17.77 12.79 4.48
CA GLU A 384 17.41 14.12 4.99
C GLU A 384 18.12 15.27 4.26
N LEU A 385 19.25 15.00 3.61
CA LEU A 385 20.10 15.98 2.92
C LEU A 385 19.80 16.12 1.41
N LEU A 386 18.86 15.32 0.87
CA LEU A 386 18.42 15.43 -0.53
C LEU A 386 17.75 16.78 -0.82
N PRO A 387 17.77 17.26 -2.09
CA PRO A 387 17.37 18.63 -2.45
C PRO A 387 15.83 18.81 -2.52
N TYR A 388 15.15 18.68 -1.37
CA TYR A 388 13.70 18.84 -1.29
C TYR A 388 13.26 20.27 -1.64
N PRO A 389 12.13 20.43 -2.34
CA PRO A 389 11.55 21.75 -2.59
C PRO A 389 11.17 22.44 -1.27
N SER A 390 11.35 23.77 -1.21
CA SER A 390 11.01 24.56 -0.01
C SER A 390 9.50 24.52 0.27
N LYS A 391 9.08 24.91 1.48
CA LYS A 391 7.65 24.98 1.84
C LYS A 391 6.87 25.94 0.94
N GLU A 392 7.52 26.99 0.48
CA GLU A 392 7.00 27.99 -0.45
C GLU A 392 6.82 27.37 -1.84
N THR A 393 7.84 26.67 -2.34
CA THR A 393 7.76 25.92 -3.61
C THR A 393 6.68 24.84 -3.56
N LEU A 394 6.56 24.10 -2.45
CA LEU A 394 5.52 23.10 -2.22
C LEU A 394 4.12 23.73 -2.20
N SER A 395 3.96 24.86 -1.51
CA SER A 395 2.67 25.56 -1.42
C SER A 395 2.26 26.14 -2.76
N ALA A 396 3.20 26.76 -3.48
CA ALA A 396 3.01 27.23 -4.84
C ALA A 396 2.71 26.09 -5.82
N HIS A 397 3.38 24.94 -5.70
CA HIS A 397 3.07 23.76 -6.53
C HIS A 397 1.70 23.17 -6.20
N GLN A 398 1.29 23.09 -4.93
CA GLN A 398 -0.06 22.65 -4.55
C GLN A 398 -1.14 23.61 -5.08
N GLN A 399 -0.93 24.92 -4.96
CA GLN A 399 -1.80 25.94 -5.55
C GLN A 399 -1.81 25.85 -7.08
N ALA A 400 -0.66 25.64 -7.71
CA ALA A 400 -0.54 25.45 -9.14
C ALA A 400 -1.22 24.15 -9.60
N MET A 401 -1.17 23.04 -8.87
CA MET A 401 -1.95 21.84 -9.17
C MET A 401 -3.45 22.17 -9.09
N HIS A 402 -3.91 22.80 -8.00
CA HIS A 402 -5.30 23.25 -7.87
C HIS A 402 -5.75 24.18 -9.01
N ALA A 403 -4.87 25.03 -9.55
CA ALA A 403 -5.17 25.94 -10.66
C ALA A 403 -5.07 25.27 -12.05
N SER A 404 -4.07 24.42 -12.28
CA SER A 404 -3.73 23.81 -13.58
C SER A 404 -4.60 22.59 -13.93
N PHE A 405 -5.49 22.13 -13.04
CA PHE A 405 -6.74 21.47 -13.46
C PHE A 405 -7.63 22.39 -14.35
N GLY A 406 -7.19 23.63 -14.59
CA GLY A 406 -7.71 24.69 -15.44
C GLY A 406 -7.46 24.56 -16.94
N GLU A 407 -6.22 24.28 -17.35
CA GLU A 407 -5.68 24.65 -18.67
C GLU A 407 -4.91 23.48 -19.33
N GLN A 408 -5.68 22.58 -19.93
CA GLN A 408 -5.38 21.64 -21.03
C GLN A 408 -6.61 20.74 -21.24
#